data_AF-A0A3N5UG85-F1
#
_entry.id   AF-A0A3N5UG85-F1
#
_cell.length_a   1.000
_cell.length_b   1.000
_cell.length_c   1.000
_cell.angle_alpha   90.00
_cell.angle_beta   90.00
_cell.angle_gamma   90.00
#
_symmetry.space_group_name_H-M   'P 1'
#
loop_
_entity.id
_entity.type
_entity.pdbx_description
1 polymer ?
#
loop_
_entity_poly.entity_id
_entity_poly.type
_entity_poly.pdbx_seq_one_letter_code
_entity_poly.pdbx_strand_id
1 'polypeptide(L)'
;MNKHNVSVPPLTNLSSIASDNSIRLVDQERSRHLIVLIPADSEYATVTRRIWKLANETVSSVQLLGLGKDTGQELALRRDLATMSALIQDAKVSVETKVEIGNNWLEAVKRNYQEGDMIVCIAEQTIGIQRRSLSQILESNFEAPVYILSDLRSPPSQSSVLSQVIAWSGLIGIIAGFFLLQVKILQMPEDGFQTLLLILLLFPEFWLVLYWNSLFS
;
A
#
# COMPACT_ATOMS: atom_id res chain seq x y z
N MET A 1 -52.55 -20.90 -46.52
CA MET A 1 -51.85 -20.54 -47.76
C MET A 1 -51.88 -19.03 -47.91
N ASN A 2 -50.76 -18.34 -47.66
CA ASN A 2 -50.53 -17.00 -48.19
C ASN A 2 -49.02 -16.77 -48.25
N LYS A 3 -48.49 -16.66 -49.47
CA LYS A 3 -47.07 -16.41 -49.77
C LYS A 3 -46.88 -14.89 -49.85
N HIS A 4 -46.18 -14.32 -48.88
CA HIS A 4 -45.69 -12.94 -48.99
C HIS A 4 -44.24 -12.95 -49.49
N ASN A 5 -44.07 -12.51 -50.73
CA ASN A 5 -42.79 -12.14 -51.32
C ASN A 5 -42.28 -10.87 -50.63
N VAL A 6 -41.16 -10.97 -49.92
CA VAL A 6 -40.41 -9.81 -49.42
C VAL A 6 -39.25 -9.57 -50.39
N SER A 7 -39.27 -8.40 -51.03
CA SER A 7 -38.24 -7.89 -51.92
C SER A 7 -37.00 -7.49 -51.11
N VAL A 8 -35.85 -8.06 -51.47
CA VAL A 8 -34.55 -7.74 -50.86
C VAL A 8 -33.93 -6.56 -51.62
N PRO A 9 -33.55 -5.46 -50.95
CA PRO A 9 -32.89 -4.33 -51.61
C PRO A 9 -31.41 -4.63 -51.93
N PRO A 10 -30.84 -3.95 -52.94
CA PRO A 10 -29.50 -4.23 -53.45
C PRO A 10 -28.42 -3.70 -52.50
N LEU A 11 -27.41 -4.55 -52.25
CA LEU A 11 -26.19 -4.23 -51.52
C LEU A 11 -25.47 -3.05 -52.21
N THR A 12 -25.50 -1.88 -51.56
CA THR A 12 -24.76 -0.70 -51.99
C THR A 12 -23.36 -0.77 -51.40
N ASN A 13 -22.37 -0.70 -52.29
CA ASN A 13 -20.93 -0.80 -52.04
C ASN A 13 -20.44 0.10 -50.89
N LEU A 14 -19.90 -0.51 -49.83
CA LEU A 14 -19.22 0.13 -48.70
C LEU A 14 -17.68 0.00 -48.82
N SER A 15 -17.12 0.22 -50.00
CA SER A 15 -15.67 0.08 -50.26
C SER A 15 -14.95 1.41 -50.51
N SER A 16 -15.41 2.53 -49.94
CA SER A 16 -14.83 3.86 -50.21
C SER A 16 -14.84 4.81 -49.00
N ILE A 17 -14.48 4.31 -47.81
CA ILE A 17 -14.12 5.16 -46.65
C ILE A 17 -12.87 4.58 -45.96
N ALA A 18 -11.95 4.03 -46.74
CA ALA A 18 -10.68 3.50 -46.25
C ALA A 18 -9.54 4.15 -47.04
N SER A 19 -9.34 5.45 -46.87
CA SER A 19 -8.10 6.18 -47.25
C SER A 19 -8.22 7.66 -46.90
N ASP A 20 -8.32 8.01 -45.61
CA ASP A 20 -8.00 9.39 -45.19
C ASP A 20 -7.65 9.53 -43.69
N ASN A 21 -6.87 8.59 -43.15
CA ASN A 21 -6.41 8.69 -41.74
C ASN A 21 -4.92 8.36 -41.55
N SER A 22 -4.15 8.32 -42.64
CA SER A 22 -2.71 7.99 -42.64
C SER A 22 -1.78 9.19 -42.44
N ILE A 23 -2.30 10.33 -41.95
CA ILE A 23 -1.49 11.48 -41.52
C ILE A 23 -1.97 11.95 -40.14
N ARG A 24 -2.10 11.03 -39.18
CA ARG A 24 -1.91 11.38 -37.77
C ARG A 24 -0.45 11.16 -37.45
N LEU A 25 0.31 12.24 -37.68
CA LEU A 25 1.42 12.70 -36.86
C LEU A 25 2.09 11.59 -36.06
N VAL A 26 3.16 11.06 -36.66
CA VAL A 26 4.32 10.51 -35.98
C VAL A 26 4.97 11.63 -35.16
N ASP A 27 4.25 12.13 -34.17
CA ASP A 27 4.80 12.80 -33.03
C ASP A 27 4.44 11.88 -31.87
N GLN A 28 5.36 10.93 -31.67
CA GLN A 28 5.32 9.95 -30.61
C GLN A 28 5.53 10.71 -29.31
N GLU A 29 4.50 11.46 -28.88
CA GLU A 29 4.32 11.86 -27.49
C GLU A 29 4.52 10.57 -26.72
N ARG A 30 5.67 10.43 -26.05
CA ARG A 30 5.96 9.34 -25.14
C ARG A 30 4.85 9.40 -24.10
N SER A 31 3.78 8.65 -24.33
CA SER A 31 2.66 8.52 -23.43
C SER A 31 3.27 7.97 -22.15
N ARG A 32 3.40 8.86 -21.17
CA ARG A 32 3.99 8.49 -19.89
C ARG A 32 3.06 7.46 -19.29
N HIS A 33 3.62 6.32 -18.93
CA HIS A 33 2.88 5.21 -18.36
C HIS A 33 3.24 5.12 -16.88
N LEU A 34 2.23 5.10 -16.00
CA LEU A 34 2.40 4.99 -14.57
C LEU A 34 2.15 3.56 -14.14
N ILE A 35 3.17 2.90 -13.60
CA ILE A 35 3.01 1.60 -12.93
C ILE A 35 2.78 1.88 -11.44
N VAL A 36 1.56 1.64 -10.96
CA VAL A 36 1.20 1.88 -9.56
C VAL A 36 1.13 0.56 -8.80
N LEU A 37 1.90 0.47 -7.71
CA LEU A 37 2.01 -0.73 -6.89
C LEU A 37 0.95 -0.72 -5.79
N ILE A 38 -0.04 -1.61 -5.90
CA ILE A 38 -1.17 -1.70 -4.97
C ILE A 38 -0.97 -2.89 -4.03
N PRO A 39 -0.76 -2.68 -2.73
CA PRO A 39 -0.68 -3.77 -1.76
C PRO A 39 -2.09 -4.27 -1.45
N ALA A 40 -2.19 -5.55 -1.08
CA ALA A 40 -3.46 -6.19 -0.73
C ALA A 40 -4.22 -5.45 0.39
N ASP A 41 -3.51 -4.81 1.31
CA ASP A 41 -4.10 -4.21 2.52
C ASP A 41 -4.23 -2.67 2.47
N SER A 42 -4.25 -2.05 1.28
CA SER A 42 -4.32 -0.58 1.16
C SER A 42 -5.75 -0.02 1.27
N GLU A 43 -5.88 1.18 1.83
CA GLU A 43 -7.13 1.94 1.80
C GLU A 43 -7.38 2.51 0.39
N TYR A 44 -8.17 1.79 -0.40
CA TYR A 44 -8.33 2.07 -1.84
C TYR A 44 -8.89 3.46 -2.15
N ALA A 45 -9.87 3.97 -1.41
CA ALA A 45 -10.55 5.22 -1.75
C ALA A 45 -9.58 6.42 -1.84
N THR A 46 -8.70 6.56 -0.85
CA THR A 46 -7.74 7.67 -0.78
C THR A 46 -6.64 7.50 -1.84
N VAL A 47 -6.15 6.25 -2.02
CA VAL A 47 -5.15 5.89 -3.02
C VAL A 47 -5.66 6.18 -4.44
N THR A 48 -6.84 5.66 -4.79
CA THR A 48 -7.49 5.81 -6.09
C THR A 48 -7.64 7.28 -6.47
N ARG A 49 -8.12 8.13 -5.55
CA ARG A 49 -8.28 9.57 -5.81
C ARG A 49 -6.95 10.26 -6.13
N ARG A 50 -5.87 9.86 -5.44
CA ARG A 50 -4.53 10.42 -5.68
C ARG A 50 -3.95 9.95 -6.99
N ILE A 51 -4.10 8.67 -7.32
CA ILE A 51 -3.68 8.12 -8.61
C ILE A 51 -4.42 8.83 -9.75
N TRP A 52 -5.75 8.99 -9.63
CA TRP A 52 -6.54 9.71 -10.62
C TRP A 52 -6.05 11.14 -10.81
N LYS A 53 -5.81 11.87 -9.71
CA LYS A 53 -5.29 13.25 -9.78
C LYS A 53 -3.93 13.29 -10.49
N LEU A 54 -3.00 12.40 -10.12
CA LEU A 54 -1.69 12.32 -10.71
C LEU A 54 -1.77 12.00 -12.22
N ALA A 55 -2.53 10.97 -12.59
CA ALA A 55 -2.68 10.54 -13.98
C ALA A 55 -3.38 11.59 -14.86
N ASN A 56 -4.35 12.32 -14.31
CA ASN A 56 -5.04 13.39 -15.02
C ASN A 56 -4.15 14.63 -15.21
N GLU A 57 -3.31 14.96 -14.22
CA GLU A 57 -2.35 16.07 -14.33
C GLU A 57 -1.22 15.75 -15.33
N THR A 58 -0.82 14.48 -15.45
CA THR A 58 0.27 14.05 -16.35
C THR A 58 -0.20 13.47 -17.68
N VAL A 59 -1.51 13.38 -17.92
CA VAL A 59 -2.15 12.79 -19.11
C VAL A 59 -1.54 11.43 -19.44
N SER A 60 -1.46 10.58 -18.42
CA SER A 60 -0.70 9.34 -18.45
C SER A 60 -1.61 8.12 -18.34
N SER A 61 -1.27 7.04 -19.04
CA SER A 61 -1.92 5.74 -18.85
C SER A 61 -1.47 5.13 -17.53
N VAL A 62 -2.35 4.40 -16.86
CA VAL A 62 -2.10 3.84 -15.53
C VAL A 62 -2.17 2.32 -15.61
N GLN A 63 -1.14 1.62 -15.14
CA GLN A 63 -1.18 0.19 -14.87
C GLN A 63 -1.19 -0.04 -13.35
N LEU A 64 -2.30 -0.55 -12.85
CA LEU A 64 -2.43 -0.97 -11.46
C LEU A 64 -1.87 -2.40 -11.34
N LEU A 65 -0.75 -2.54 -10.64
CA LEU A 65 -0.09 -3.82 -10.41
C LEU A 65 -0.30 -4.24 -8.95
N GLY A 66 -1.04 -5.33 -8.76
CA GLY A 66 -1.20 -5.99 -7.47
C GLY A 66 -0.32 -7.24 -7.37
N LEU A 67 0.23 -7.50 -6.18
CA LEU A 67 0.96 -8.72 -5.87
C LEU A 67 0.23 -9.53 -4.81
N GLY A 68 -0.28 -10.71 -5.18
CA GLY A 68 -0.90 -11.67 -4.28
C GLY A 68 0.09 -12.75 -3.83
N LYS A 69 0.04 -13.15 -2.55
CA LYS A 69 0.93 -14.22 -2.04
C LYS A 69 0.56 -15.62 -2.55
N ASP A 70 -0.73 -15.83 -2.78
CA ASP A 70 -1.31 -17.11 -3.17
C ASP A 70 -2.53 -16.91 -4.09
N THR A 71 -3.01 -18.00 -4.67
CA THR A 71 -4.18 -18.02 -5.56
C THR A 71 -5.50 -17.70 -4.85
N GLY A 72 -5.56 -17.87 -3.52
CA GLY A 72 -6.73 -17.51 -2.71
C GLY A 72 -6.92 -15.99 -2.62
N GLN A 73 -5.81 -15.25 -2.53
CA GLN A 73 -5.80 -13.79 -2.50
C GLN A 73 -5.95 -13.15 -3.89
N GLU A 74 -5.56 -13.85 -4.96
CA GLU A 74 -5.62 -13.33 -6.34
C GLU A 74 -7.02 -12.79 -6.69
N LEU A 75 -8.07 -13.51 -6.31
CA LEU A 75 -9.44 -13.19 -6.70
C LEU A 75 -9.99 -11.98 -5.94
N ALA A 76 -9.65 -11.84 -4.65
CA ALA A 76 -9.96 -10.64 -3.88
C ALA A 76 -9.23 -9.43 -4.48
N LEU A 77 -7.91 -9.55 -4.67
CA LEU A 77 -7.08 -8.49 -5.22
C LEU A 77 -7.54 -8.06 -6.63
N ARG A 78 -7.93 -9.00 -7.50
CA ARG A 78 -8.46 -8.67 -8.82
C ARG A 78 -9.76 -7.87 -8.73
N ARG A 79 -10.66 -8.19 -7.78
CA ARG A 79 -11.90 -7.41 -7.56
C ARG A 79 -11.57 -5.99 -7.08
N ASP A 80 -10.61 -5.85 -6.19
CA ASP A 80 -10.19 -4.55 -5.66
C ASP A 80 -9.57 -3.69 -6.77
N LEU A 81 -8.64 -4.25 -7.56
CA LEU A 81 -8.04 -3.55 -8.70
C LEU A 81 -9.08 -3.19 -9.77
N ALA A 82 -10.04 -4.06 -10.06
CA ALA A 82 -11.12 -3.76 -11.00
C ALA A 82 -11.98 -2.58 -10.50
N THR A 83 -12.26 -2.54 -9.20
CA THR A 83 -13.00 -1.44 -8.57
C THR A 83 -12.20 -0.14 -8.63
N MET A 84 -10.91 -0.17 -8.31
CA MET A 84 -10.03 1.00 -8.43
C MET A 84 -9.93 1.49 -9.88
N SER A 85 -9.82 0.58 -10.84
CA SER A 85 -9.77 0.89 -12.26
C SER A 85 -11.03 1.61 -12.71
N ALA A 86 -12.21 1.11 -12.35
CA ALA A 86 -13.48 1.76 -12.66
C ALA A 86 -13.61 3.17 -12.07
N LEU A 87 -12.97 3.44 -10.92
CA LEU A 87 -12.97 4.77 -10.28
C LEU A 87 -11.93 5.74 -10.88
N ILE A 88 -10.86 5.22 -11.49
CA ILE A 88 -9.80 6.04 -12.11
C ILE A 88 -10.08 6.27 -13.59
N GLN A 89 -10.74 5.33 -14.26
CA GLN A 89 -11.01 5.40 -15.68
C GLN A 89 -11.93 6.59 -15.99
N ASP A 90 -11.48 7.44 -16.90
CA ASP A 90 -12.21 8.59 -17.42
C ASP A 90 -11.84 8.78 -18.91
N ALA A 91 -12.49 9.69 -19.62
CA ALA A 91 -12.28 9.95 -21.04
C ALA A 91 -10.81 10.28 -21.40
N LYS A 92 -10.00 10.70 -20.43
CA LYS A 92 -8.59 11.08 -20.61
C LYS A 92 -7.58 10.08 -20.04
N VAL A 93 -8.01 9.16 -19.17
CA VAL A 93 -7.11 8.27 -18.42
C VAL A 93 -7.46 6.82 -18.72
N SER A 94 -6.55 6.12 -19.39
CA SER A 94 -6.65 4.67 -19.61
C SER A 94 -6.07 3.91 -18.42
N VAL A 95 -6.77 2.89 -17.94
CA VAL A 95 -6.34 2.09 -16.79
C VAL A 95 -6.30 0.61 -17.15
N GLU A 96 -5.15 -0.01 -16.95
CA GLU A 96 -4.94 -1.45 -17.03
C GLU A 96 -4.77 -2.03 -15.62
N THR A 97 -5.29 -3.22 -15.37
CA THR A 97 -5.14 -3.92 -14.10
C THR A 97 -4.39 -5.23 -14.31
N LYS A 98 -3.37 -5.48 -13.51
CA LYS A 98 -2.62 -6.73 -13.54
C LYS A 98 -2.39 -7.25 -12.13
N VAL A 99 -2.58 -8.56 -11.97
CA VAL A 99 -2.31 -9.28 -10.73
C VAL A 99 -1.21 -10.27 -11.00
N GLU A 100 -0.14 -10.22 -10.21
CA GLU A 100 0.94 -11.19 -10.21
C GLU A 100 0.88 -12.00 -8.91
N ILE A 101 1.24 -13.29 -8.98
CA ILE A 101 1.34 -14.15 -7.81
C ILE A 101 2.81 -14.28 -7.44
N GLY A 102 3.15 -13.95 -6.19
CA GLY A 102 4.50 -14.09 -5.67
C GLY A 102 4.75 -13.23 -4.44
N ASN A 103 6.00 -13.24 -3.99
CA ASN A 103 6.44 -12.48 -2.80
C ASN A 103 7.48 -11.39 -3.16
N ASN A 104 7.82 -11.25 -4.43
CA ASN A 104 8.89 -10.37 -4.89
C ASN A 104 8.36 -9.26 -5.81
N TRP A 105 8.10 -8.09 -5.24
CA TRP A 105 7.70 -6.90 -5.99
C TRP A 105 8.70 -6.51 -7.06
N LEU A 106 10.01 -6.70 -6.83
CA LEU A 106 11.04 -6.35 -7.81
C LEU A 106 10.86 -7.15 -9.10
N GLU A 107 10.62 -8.46 -9.00
CA GLU A 107 10.38 -9.31 -10.17
C GLU A 107 9.05 -8.98 -10.86
N ALA A 108 8.00 -8.73 -10.08
CA ALA A 108 6.70 -8.35 -10.63
C ALA A 108 6.78 -7.03 -11.42
N VAL A 109 7.46 -6.02 -10.88
CA VAL A 109 7.69 -4.74 -11.57
C VAL A 109 8.57 -4.97 -12.80
N LYS A 110 9.66 -5.73 -12.68
CA LYS A 110 10.58 -5.99 -13.80
C LYS A 110 9.91 -6.63 -15.01
N ARG A 111 8.91 -7.49 -14.81
CA ARG A 111 8.15 -8.13 -15.90
C ARG A 111 7.18 -7.19 -16.61
N ASN A 112 6.81 -6.09 -15.96
CA ASN A 112 5.78 -5.16 -16.42
C ASN A 112 6.34 -3.81 -16.84
N TYR A 113 7.54 -3.49 -16.39
CA TYR A 113 8.25 -2.25 -16.67
C TYR A 113 8.64 -2.13 -18.15
N GLN A 114 8.30 -0.98 -18.74
CA GLN A 114 8.81 -0.54 -20.04
C GLN A 114 9.67 0.71 -19.88
N GLU A 115 10.57 0.93 -20.84
CA GLU A 115 11.46 2.09 -20.82
C GLU A 115 10.65 3.39 -20.93
N GLY A 116 10.80 4.27 -19.93
CA GLY A 116 10.05 5.53 -19.84
C GLY A 116 8.86 5.49 -18.87
N ASP A 117 8.58 4.33 -18.27
CA ASP A 117 7.54 4.20 -17.25
C ASP A 117 7.95 4.88 -15.94
N MET A 118 6.96 5.46 -15.25
CA MET A 118 7.12 6.00 -13.90
C MET A 118 6.53 5.02 -12.90
N ILE A 119 7.32 4.67 -11.88
CA ILE A 119 6.88 3.72 -10.84
C ILE A 119 6.32 4.51 -9.66
N VAL A 120 5.07 4.26 -9.30
CA VAL A 120 4.40 4.92 -8.18
C VAL A 120 4.23 3.93 -7.03
N CYS A 121 4.83 4.25 -5.90
CA CYS A 121 4.78 3.46 -4.67
C CYS A 121 3.96 4.16 -3.59
N ILE A 122 3.25 3.40 -2.77
CA ILE A 122 2.57 3.91 -1.57
C ILE A 122 3.55 3.82 -0.39
N ALA A 123 3.76 4.92 0.34
CA ALA A 123 4.90 5.13 1.24
C ALA A 123 5.07 4.16 2.41
N GLU A 124 4.07 3.33 2.71
CA GLU A 124 4.07 2.47 3.90
C GLU A 124 4.47 1.01 3.61
N GLN A 125 4.85 0.69 2.37
CA GLN A 125 5.27 -0.67 2.01
C GLN A 125 6.72 -0.94 2.47
N THR A 126 6.86 -1.56 3.63
CA THR A 126 8.10 -2.22 4.05
C THR A 126 8.11 -3.66 3.54
N ILE A 127 9.21 -4.07 2.89
CA ILE A 127 9.37 -5.43 2.39
C ILE A 127 10.48 -6.13 3.16
N GLY A 128 10.13 -7.28 3.74
CA GLY A 128 11.07 -8.17 4.42
C GLY A 128 11.43 -7.75 5.85
N ILE A 129 12.26 -8.59 6.47
CA ILE A 129 12.67 -8.48 7.89
C ILE A 129 13.59 -7.26 8.12
N GLN A 130 14.27 -6.77 7.07
CA GLN A 130 15.28 -5.71 7.17
C GLN A 130 14.73 -4.27 7.12
N ARG A 131 13.41 -4.04 7.19
CA ARG A 131 12.79 -2.69 7.19
C ARG A 131 13.35 -1.75 6.09
N ARG A 132 13.74 -2.27 4.92
CA ARG A 132 14.08 -1.41 3.77
C ARG A 132 12.78 -1.05 3.04
N SER A 133 12.63 0.23 2.69
CA SER A 133 11.44 0.68 1.96
C SER A 133 11.49 0.14 0.53
N LEU A 134 10.32 -0.26 0.00
CA LEU A 134 10.20 -0.72 -1.38
C LEU A 134 10.79 0.31 -2.37
N SER A 135 10.62 1.60 -2.08
CA SER A 135 11.16 2.69 -2.89
C SER A 135 12.68 2.62 -3.09
N GLN A 136 13.46 2.39 -2.03
CA GLN A 136 14.92 2.30 -2.11
C GLN A 136 15.39 1.10 -2.93
N ILE A 137 14.67 -0.01 -2.84
CA ILE A 137 14.98 -1.23 -3.61
C ILE A 137 14.68 -0.97 -5.08
N LEU A 138 13.55 -0.32 -5.40
CA LEU A 138 13.21 0.01 -6.78
C LEU A 138 14.16 1.03 -7.39
N GLU A 139 14.47 2.12 -6.68
CA GLU A 139 15.41 3.16 -7.13
C GLU A 139 16.81 2.60 -7.43
N SER A 140 17.27 1.61 -6.67
CA SER A 140 18.58 1.00 -6.90
C SER A 140 18.61 -0.04 -8.02
N ASN A 141 17.45 -0.53 -8.48
CA ASN A 141 17.35 -1.57 -9.51
C ASN A 141 16.76 -1.08 -10.84
N PHE A 142 16.08 0.06 -10.86
CA PHE A 142 15.47 0.63 -12.06
C PHE A 142 16.00 2.04 -12.33
N GLU A 143 16.33 2.32 -13.59
CA GLU A 143 16.66 3.68 -14.07
C GLU A 143 15.41 4.58 -14.23
N ALA A 144 14.32 4.23 -13.55
CA ALA A 144 13.03 4.93 -13.65
C ALA A 144 12.80 5.88 -12.48
N PRO A 145 12.07 6.98 -12.69
CA PRO A 145 11.63 7.83 -11.60
C PRO A 145 10.64 7.05 -10.71
N VAL A 146 10.99 6.94 -9.43
CA VAL A 146 10.10 6.37 -8.41
C VAL A 146 9.41 7.51 -7.68
N TYR A 147 8.09 7.56 -7.76
CA TYR A 147 7.26 8.54 -7.05
C TYR A 147 6.61 7.90 -5.83
N ILE A 148 6.77 8.51 -4.66
CA ILE A 148 6.23 7.99 -3.41
C ILE A 148 4.99 8.80 -3.00
N LEU A 149 3.84 8.13 -2.91
CA LEU A 149 2.60 8.69 -2.36
C LEU A 149 2.66 8.61 -0.83
N SER A 150 3.20 9.65 -0.19
CA SER A 150 3.43 9.74 1.26
C SER A 150 2.33 10.40 2.08
N ASP A 151 1.40 11.11 1.43
CA ASP A 151 0.35 11.87 2.14
C ASP A 151 -0.93 11.05 2.41
N LEU A 152 -0.85 9.74 2.23
CA LEU A 152 -1.92 8.81 2.55
C LEU A 152 -1.80 8.42 4.03
N ARG A 153 -2.02 9.38 4.94
CA ARG A 153 -2.19 9.05 6.36
C ARG A 153 -3.42 8.18 6.50
N SER A 154 -3.23 6.86 6.45
CA SER A 154 -4.21 5.91 6.93
C SER A 154 -4.49 6.27 8.40
N PRO A 155 -5.76 6.39 8.84
CA PRO A 155 -6.04 6.44 10.26
C PRO A 155 -5.38 5.21 10.91
N PRO A 156 -4.79 5.35 12.12
CA PRO A 156 -4.06 4.26 12.75
C PRO A 156 -4.95 3.01 12.77
N SER A 157 -4.50 1.97 12.04
CA SER A 157 -5.11 0.65 12.00
C SER A 157 -5.51 0.23 13.42
N GLN A 158 -6.75 -0.20 13.64
CA GLN A 158 -7.29 -0.52 14.97
C GLN A 158 -6.43 -1.52 15.78
N SER A 159 -5.55 -2.30 15.12
CA SER A 159 -4.60 -3.17 15.82
C SER A 159 -3.52 -2.41 16.59
N SER A 160 -3.13 -1.21 16.15
CA SER A 160 -2.18 -0.36 16.87
C SER A 160 -2.80 0.22 18.14
N VAL A 161 -4.12 0.44 18.18
CA VAL A 161 -4.81 0.92 19.38
C VAL A 161 -4.78 -0.16 20.47
N LEU A 162 -5.05 -1.42 20.12
CA LEU A 162 -4.98 -2.52 21.08
C LEU A 162 -3.56 -2.77 21.57
N SER A 163 -2.56 -2.77 20.67
CA SER A 163 -1.16 -2.93 21.08
C SER A 163 -0.70 -1.76 21.96
N GLN A 164 -1.16 -0.54 21.65
CA GLN A 164 -0.90 0.64 22.46
C GLN A 164 -1.56 0.52 23.84
N VAL A 165 -2.83 0.12 23.92
CA VAL A 165 -3.52 -0.11 25.20
C VAL A 165 -2.81 -1.19 26.02
N ILE A 166 -2.40 -2.30 25.39
CA ILE A 166 -1.65 -3.37 26.07
C ILE A 166 -0.30 -2.84 26.57
N ALA A 167 0.43 -2.08 25.75
CA ALA A 167 1.71 -1.49 26.13
C ALA A 167 1.56 -0.53 27.33
N TRP A 168 0.56 0.36 27.30
CA TRP A 168 0.25 1.25 28.42
C TRP A 168 -0.20 0.49 29.68
N SER A 169 -1.02 -0.54 29.52
CA SER A 169 -1.52 -1.34 30.65
C SER A 169 -0.38 -2.07 31.39
N GLY A 170 0.58 -2.62 30.64
CA GLY A 170 1.76 -3.24 31.23
C GLY A 170 2.62 -2.25 31.99
N LEU A 171 2.88 -1.06 31.42
CA LEU A 171 3.66 -0.01 32.08
C LEU A 171 3.00 0.44 33.40
N ILE A 172 1.68 0.69 33.37
CA ILE A 172 0.91 1.07 34.56
C ILE A 172 0.94 -0.05 35.61
N GLY A 173 0.83 -1.31 35.18
CA GLY A 173 0.88 -2.47 36.07
C GLY A 173 2.24 -2.61 36.78
N ILE A 174 3.35 -2.38 36.06
CA ILE A 174 4.71 -2.42 36.62
C ILE A 174 4.85 -1.34 37.70
N ILE A 175 4.51 -0.09 37.38
CA ILE A 175 4.61 1.05 38.31
C ILE A 175 3.76 0.80 39.56
N ALA A 176 2.49 0.40 39.38
CA ALA A 176 1.58 0.11 40.49
C ALA A 176 2.09 -1.04 41.38
N GLY A 177 2.65 -2.09 40.78
CA GLY A 177 3.22 -3.23 41.49
C GLY A 177 4.42 -2.83 42.37
N PHE A 178 5.37 -2.07 41.81
CA PHE A 178 6.52 -1.56 42.56
C PHE A 178 6.10 -0.57 43.65
N PHE A 179 5.13 0.30 43.37
CA PHE A 179 4.58 1.23 44.36
C PHE A 179 3.98 0.51 45.58
N LEU A 180 3.18 -0.54 45.36
CA LEU A 180 2.63 -1.34 46.46
C LEU A 180 3.72 -2.03 47.28
N LEU A 181 4.80 -2.49 46.63
CA LEU A 181 5.94 -3.09 47.30
C LEU A 181 6.68 -2.06 48.17
N GLN A 182 6.88 -0.83 47.67
CA GLN A 182 7.48 0.26 48.43
C GLN A 182 6.64 0.61 49.67
N VAL A 183 5.31 0.67 49.55
CA VAL A 183 4.40 0.90 50.69
C VAL A 183 4.53 -0.19 51.75
N LYS A 184 4.66 -1.46 51.33
CA LYS A 184 4.86 -2.60 52.25
C LYS A 184 6.19 -2.51 53.00
N ILE A 185 7.26 -2.12 52.31
CA ILE A 185 8.59 -1.91 52.91
C ILE A 185 8.54 -0.76 53.92
N LEU A 186 7.77 0.30 53.64
CA LEU A 186 7.61 1.45 54.52
C LEU A 186 6.90 1.12 55.85
N GLN A 187 6.12 0.03 55.89
CA GLN A 187 5.42 -0.42 57.10
C GLN A 187 6.28 -1.30 58.01
N MET A 188 7.49 -1.68 57.58
CA MET A 188 8.39 -2.45 58.43
C MET A 188 9.01 -1.55 59.50
N PRO A 189 9.10 -2.02 60.77
CA PRO A 189 9.68 -1.25 61.85
C PRO A 189 11.12 -0.85 61.54
N GLU A 190 11.43 0.38 61.94
CA GLU A 190 12.44 1.28 61.39
C GLU A 190 13.87 0.86 61.74
N ASP A 191 14.47 0.06 60.86
CA ASP A 191 15.92 -0.16 60.81
C ASP A 191 16.47 0.45 59.51
N GLY A 192 17.70 0.97 59.50
CA GLY A 192 18.35 1.55 58.31
C GLY A 192 18.39 0.65 57.05
N PHE A 193 18.01 -0.62 57.22
CA PHE A 193 17.74 -1.58 56.14
C PHE A 193 16.61 -1.13 55.18
N GLN A 194 15.64 -0.35 55.65
CA GLN A 194 14.52 0.16 54.85
C GLN A 194 14.99 1.03 53.68
N THR A 195 15.88 1.99 53.94
CA THR A 195 16.43 2.88 52.91
C THR A 195 17.25 2.09 51.88
N LEU A 196 17.97 1.06 52.33
CA LEU A 196 18.80 0.23 51.48
C LEU A 196 17.95 -0.64 50.54
N LEU A 197 16.85 -1.22 51.05
CA LEU A 197 15.87 -1.94 50.24
C LEU A 197 15.19 -1.05 49.20
N LEU A 198 14.83 0.19 49.55
CA LEU A 198 14.21 1.13 48.62
C LEU A 198 15.15 1.49 47.47
N ILE A 199 16.42 1.78 47.76
CA ILE A 199 17.43 2.07 46.73
C ILE A 199 17.66 0.84 45.85
N LEU A 200 17.73 -0.36 46.44
CA LEU A 200 17.93 -1.61 45.70
C LEU A 200 16.76 -1.91 44.74
N LEU A 201 15.55 -1.44 45.06
CA LEU A 201 14.34 -1.69 44.26
C LEU A 201 14.26 -0.84 42.98
N LEU A 202 14.95 0.31 42.92
CA LEU A 202 14.96 1.18 41.74
C LEU A 202 15.60 0.50 40.52
N PHE A 203 16.65 -0.31 40.73
CA PHE A 203 17.36 -0.99 39.66
C PHE A 203 16.48 -1.97 38.86
N PRO A 204 15.78 -2.94 39.49
CA PRO A 204 14.90 -3.84 38.77
C PRO A 204 13.69 -3.12 38.17
N GLU A 205 13.15 -2.08 38.81
CA GLU A 205 12.05 -1.28 38.25
C GLU A 205 12.45 -0.64 36.93
N PHE A 206 13.59 0.07 36.92
CA PHE A 206 14.10 0.73 35.72
C PHE A 206 14.42 -0.27 34.61
N TRP A 207 15.02 -1.41 34.98
CA TRP A 207 15.30 -2.49 34.02
C TRP A 207 14.03 -3.08 33.42
N LEU A 208 12.98 -3.30 34.22
CA LEU A 208 11.72 -3.87 33.75
C LEU A 208 10.97 -2.92 32.81
N VAL A 209 11.01 -1.61 33.09
CA VAL A 209 10.43 -0.57 32.22
C VAL A 209 11.14 -0.53 30.87
N LEU A 210 12.48 -0.55 30.87
CA LEU A 210 13.26 -0.60 29.63
C LEU A 210 13.00 -1.88 28.84
N TYR A 211 12.96 -3.03 29.52
CA TYR A 211 12.67 -4.32 28.90
C TYR A 211 11.28 -4.33 28.27
N TRP A 212 10.25 -3.85 29.00
CA TRP A 212 8.89 -3.76 28.48
C TRP A 212 8.79 -2.82 27.27
N ASN A 213 9.41 -1.64 27.33
CA ASN A 213 9.42 -0.70 26.21
C ASN A 213 10.11 -1.30 24.96
N SER A 214 11.14 -2.12 25.14
CA SER A 214 11.83 -2.79 24.03
C SER A 214 10.98 -3.84 23.31
N LEU A 215 9.94 -4.37 23.94
CA LEU A 215 9.03 -5.36 23.34
C LEU A 215 8.02 -4.73 22.37
N PHE A 216 7.79 -3.42 22.48
CA PHE A 216 6.78 -2.69 21.70
C PHE A 216 7.37 -1.57 20.82
N SER A 217 8.70 -1.39 20.84
CA SER A 217 9.45 -0.45 19.99
C SER A 217 10.00 -1.12 18.71
#